data_AF-A0A935FUW2-F1
#
_entry.id   AF-A0A935FUW2-F1
#
_cell.length_a   1.000
_cell.length_b   1.000
_cell.length_c   1.000
_cell.angle_alpha   90.00
_cell.angle_beta   90.00
_cell.angle_gamma   90.00
#
_symmetry.space_group_name_H-M   'P 1'
#
loop_
_entity.id
_entity.type
_entity.pdbx_description
1 polymer ?
#
loop_
_entity_poly.entity_id
_entity_poly.type
_entity_poly.pdbx_seq_one_letter_code
_entity_poly.pdbx_strand_id
1 'polypeptide(L)'
;MKTFSGKDIERCREFMNSKYLNKSTKVAKLYESLLLRHPDYDTSKFSEECLSKEVSPHLKYNRSSMKNLFADLSEVLDQFLVLEEFSLRKYEISDILREAYFKRRLWKYIVKNYEKSEHELDKKHQIITDYFFYKQKISTDKLNNLSLNKPKSGAAYSKEFNQIVDERAENITGFFAKELIRLHENLEALRRTFSDDKDSFMNGIFEVIDFVRLTEFLQDRSGNRNTSKFFEIYNAMLICFSEFENEKHYAKYKNLIFSNIKLLTDDEMKFHLIRLKRNCHRTGERTCTCIQLHYMIFIPVNSRKR
;
A
#
# COMPACT_ATOMS: atom_id res chain seq x y z
N MET A 1 23.81 -5.03 -0.35
CA MET A 1 24.84 -3.98 -0.18
C MET A 1 25.21 -3.27 -1.48
N LYS A 2 25.53 -3.94 -2.59
CA LYS A 2 25.88 -3.27 -3.88
C LYS A 2 24.87 -2.21 -4.38
N THR A 3 23.60 -2.37 -4.03
CA THR A 3 22.51 -1.48 -4.42
C THR A 3 22.25 -0.35 -3.42
N PHE A 4 22.97 -0.32 -2.30
CA PHE A 4 22.73 0.67 -1.25
C PHE A 4 23.21 2.04 -1.73
N SER A 5 22.37 3.05 -1.58
CA SER A 5 22.80 4.43 -1.76
C SER A 5 23.75 4.86 -0.64
N GLY A 6 24.45 5.98 -0.81
CA GLY A 6 25.29 6.53 0.26
C GLY A 6 24.52 6.76 1.58
N LYS A 7 23.24 7.18 1.48
CA LYS A 7 22.36 7.36 2.65
C LYS A 7 21.96 6.03 3.29
N ASP A 8 21.81 4.97 2.50
CA ASP A 8 21.49 3.64 3.04
C ASP A 8 22.70 3.07 3.79
N ILE A 9 23.91 3.29 3.27
CA ILE A 9 25.16 2.89 3.92
C ILE A 9 25.31 3.57 5.28
N GLU A 10 25.07 4.88 5.35
CA GLU A 10 25.17 5.66 6.59
C GLU A 10 24.13 5.20 7.63
N ARG A 11 22.86 5.06 7.24
CA ARG A 11 21.79 4.58 8.13
C ARG A 11 22.00 3.13 8.56
N CYS A 12 22.49 2.27 7.67
CA CYS A 12 22.82 0.88 8.00
C CYS A 12 24.02 0.82 8.97
N ARG A 13 25.00 1.71 8.83
CA ARG A 13 26.10 1.85 9.81
C ARG A 13 25.57 2.26 11.18
N GLU A 14 24.65 3.21 11.27
CA GLU A 14 24.00 3.57 12.54
C GLU A 14 23.23 2.38 13.14
N PHE A 15 22.48 1.65 12.31
CA PHE A 15 21.76 0.44 12.69
C PHE A 15 22.71 -0.65 13.25
N MET A 16 23.82 -0.91 12.55
CA MET A 16 24.84 -1.89 12.96
C MET A 16 25.49 -1.57 14.30
N ASN A 17 25.62 -0.28 14.63
CA ASN A 17 26.22 0.20 15.88
C ASN A 17 25.20 0.37 17.02
N SER A 18 23.90 0.21 16.73
CA SER A 18 22.85 0.28 17.74
C SER A 18 22.88 -0.96 18.64
N LYS A 19 23.18 -0.77 19.93
CA LYS A 19 23.16 -1.85 20.95
C LYS A 19 21.79 -2.53 21.09
N TYR A 20 20.73 -1.86 20.67
CA TYR A 20 19.37 -2.41 20.72
C TYR A 20 19.09 -3.33 19.53
N LEU A 21 19.53 -2.93 18.32
CA LEU A 21 19.21 -3.61 17.07
C LEU A 21 20.25 -4.66 16.69
N ASN A 22 21.52 -4.45 17.06
CA ASN A 22 22.59 -5.41 16.87
C ASN A 22 23.41 -5.58 18.17
N LYS A 23 23.48 -6.82 18.66
CA LYS A 23 24.25 -7.17 19.85
C LYS A 23 25.67 -7.65 19.52
N SER A 24 25.95 -7.98 18.27
CA SER A 24 27.23 -8.57 17.84
C SER A 24 28.19 -7.51 17.30
N THR A 25 29.22 -7.21 18.09
CA THR A 25 30.33 -6.33 17.66
C THR A 25 31.14 -6.93 16.52
N LYS A 26 31.18 -8.26 16.41
CA LYS A 26 31.85 -8.96 15.30
C LYS A 26 31.13 -8.74 13.97
N VAL A 27 29.79 -8.75 13.97
CA VAL A 27 28.98 -8.47 12.78
C VAL A 27 29.19 -7.03 12.31
N ALA A 28 29.20 -6.07 13.23
CA ALA A 28 29.48 -4.67 12.90
C ALA A 28 30.89 -4.49 12.31
N LYS A 29 31.92 -5.16 12.87
CA LYS A 29 33.27 -5.15 12.30
C LYS A 29 33.33 -5.76 10.90
N LEU A 30 32.66 -6.90 10.69
CA LEU A 30 32.60 -7.52 9.36
C LEU A 30 31.96 -6.58 8.33
N TYR A 31 30.87 -5.91 8.72
CA TYR A 31 30.21 -4.91 7.90
C TYR A 31 31.15 -3.75 7.52
N GLU A 32 31.88 -3.17 8.47
CA GLU A 32 32.85 -2.09 8.17
C GLU A 32 33.98 -2.57 7.25
N SER A 33 34.53 -3.76 7.50
CA SER A 33 35.51 -4.39 6.61
C SER A 33 35.00 -4.54 5.18
N LEU A 34 33.72 -4.90 5.01
CA LEU A 34 33.08 -5.00 3.70
C LEU A 34 32.84 -3.63 3.06
N LEU A 35 32.47 -2.62 3.85
CA LEU A 35 32.23 -1.26 3.35
C LEU A 35 33.46 -0.58 2.76
N LEU A 36 34.66 -0.85 3.29
CA LEU A 36 35.92 -0.34 2.75
C LEU A 36 36.14 -0.74 1.27
N ARG A 37 35.38 -1.72 0.78
CA ARG A 37 35.51 -2.31 -0.56
C ARG A 37 34.26 -2.10 -1.43
N HIS A 38 33.26 -1.37 -0.94
CA HIS A 38 32.07 -1.01 -1.70
C HIS A 38 32.41 0.07 -2.75
N PRO A 39 31.85 0.02 -3.98
CA PRO A 39 30.84 -0.92 -4.48
C PRO A 39 31.41 -2.16 -5.19
N ASP A 40 32.71 -2.18 -5.46
CA ASP A 40 33.28 -3.10 -6.45
C ASP A 40 33.53 -4.51 -5.92
N TYR A 41 33.79 -4.67 -4.61
CA TYR A 41 34.00 -5.96 -3.94
C TYR A 41 34.93 -6.90 -4.73
N ASP A 42 36.10 -6.42 -5.14
CA ASP A 42 37.07 -7.18 -5.93
C ASP A 42 37.48 -8.49 -5.23
N THR A 43 36.95 -9.61 -5.75
CA THR A 43 37.17 -10.97 -5.20
C THR A 43 38.61 -11.44 -5.31
N SER A 44 39.41 -10.88 -6.24
CA SER A 44 40.80 -11.29 -6.43
C SER A 44 41.71 -10.88 -5.26
N LYS A 45 41.32 -9.87 -4.49
CA LYS A 45 42.05 -9.34 -3.34
C LYS A 45 41.38 -9.66 -1.99
N PHE A 46 40.36 -10.52 -2.01
CA PHE A 46 39.43 -10.67 -0.90
C PHE A 46 39.17 -12.14 -0.58
N SER A 47 39.95 -12.69 0.35
CA SER A 47 39.67 -14.01 0.91
C SER A 47 38.97 -13.91 2.27
N GLU A 48 38.20 -14.95 2.62
CA GLU A 48 37.56 -15.05 3.93
C GLU A 48 38.60 -15.04 5.08
N GLU A 49 39.82 -15.54 4.84
CA GLU A 49 40.91 -15.47 5.82
C GLU A 49 41.31 -14.03 6.14
N CYS A 50 41.39 -13.16 5.13
CA CYS A 50 41.72 -11.74 5.32
C CYS A 50 40.66 -11.04 6.18
N LEU A 51 39.38 -11.25 5.88
CA LEU A 51 38.28 -10.73 6.71
C LEU A 51 38.33 -11.26 8.13
N SER A 52 38.58 -12.56 8.30
CA SER A 52 38.66 -13.17 9.63
C SER A 52 39.73 -12.50 10.49
N LYS A 53 40.87 -12.12 9.89
CA LYS A 53 41.94 -11.38 10.58
C LYS A 53 41.54 -9.95 10.94
N GLU A 54 40.79 -9.26 10.07
CA GLU A 54 40.28 -7.92 10.36
C GLU A 54 39.24 -7.93 11.50
N VAL A 55 38.33 -8.91 11.48
CA VAL A 55 37.25 -9.02 12.47
C VAL A 55 37.75 -9.56 13.81
N SER A 56 38.65 -10.56 13.77
CA SER A 56 39.14 -11.31 14.95
C SER A 56 40.64 -11.62 14.83
N PRO A 57 41.53 -10.62 15.01
CA PRO A 57 42.96 -10.74 14.71
C PRO A 57 43.70 -11.79 15.53
N HIS A 58 43.20 -12.13 16.72
CA HIS A 58 43.83 -13.09 17.63
C HIS A 58 43.31 -14.53 17.46
N LEU A 59 42.33 -14.77 16.60
CA LEU A 59 41.76 -16.10 16.38
C LEU A 59 42.28 -16.69 15.07
N LYS A 60 42.61 -17.99 15.10
CA LYS A 60 42.91 -18.73 13.87
C LYS A 60 41.66 -18.77 12.99
N TYR A 61 41.83 -18.61 11.68
CA TYR A 61 40.74 -18.69 10.72
C TYR A 61 39.95 -19.99 10.89
N ASN A 62 38.63 -19.85 10.96
CA ASN A 62 37.70 -20.95 10.98
C ASN A 62 36.57 -20.64 9.99
N ARG A 63 36.49 -21.44 8.92
CA ARG A 63 35.51 -21.27 7.85
C ARG A 63 34.06 -21.35 8.36
N SER A 64 33.78 -22.27 9.29
CA SER A 64 32.45 -22.41 9.88
C SER A 64 32.06 -21.15 10.67
N SER A 65 32.98 -20.63 11.47
CA SER A 65 32.76 -19.37 12.20
C SER A 65 32.54 -18.19 11.28
N MET A 66 33.32 -18.07 10.19
CA MET A 66 33.11 -17.00 9.20
C MET A 66 31.79 -17.14 8.45
N LYS A 67 31.41 -18.36 8.06
CA LYS A 67 30.10 -18.63 7.44
C LYS A 67 28.94 -18.22 8.35
N ASN A 68 29.00 -18.57 9.64
CA ASN A 68 28.00 -18.15 10.62
C ASN A 68 27.98 -16.62 10.75
N LEU A 69 29.15 -15.98 10.79
CA LEU A 69 29.22 -14.53 10.87
C LEU A 69 28.61 -13.81 9.65
N PHE A 70 28.77 -14.37 8.45
CA PHE A 70 28.08 -13.88 7.25
C PHE A 70 26.58 -14.11 7.30
N ALA A 71 26.13 -15.24 7.85
CA ALA A 71 24.70 -15.50 8.06
C ALA A 71 24.10 -14.48 9.04
N ASP A 72 24.76 -14.26 10.18
CA ASP A 72 24.37 -13.24 11.16
C ASP A 72 24.34 -11.84 10.51
N LEU A 73 25.34 -11.50 9.70
CA LEU A 73 25.35 -10.24 8.96
C LEU A 73 24.16 -10.13 8.00
N SER A 74 23.83 -11.20 7.27
CA SER A 74 22.68 -11.23 6.36
C SER A 74 21.38 -10.98 7.13
N GLU A 75 21.19 -11.63 8.27
CA GLU A 75 20.00 -11.44 9.11
C GLU A 75 19.87 -9.99 9.59
N VAL A 76 20.97 -9.38 10.07
CA VAL A 76 20.97 -7.98 10.51
C VAL A 76 20.69 -7.02 9.34
N LEU A 77 21.19 -7.31 8.13
CA LEU A 77 20.88 -6.53 6.93
C LEU A 77 19.41 -6.67 6.52
N ASP A 78 18.83 -7.87 6.61
CA ASP A 78 17.41 -8.09 6.35
C ASP A 78 16.54 -7.31 7.35
N GLN A 79 16.90 -7.32 8.63
CA GLN A 79 16.21 -6.51 9.66
C GLN A 79 16.31 -5.02 9.38
N PHE A 80 17.47 -4.52 8.93
CA PHE A 80 17.63 -3.14 8.50
C PHE A 80 16.70 -2.80 7.33
N LEU A 81 16.66 -3.63 6.30
CA LEU A 81 15.77 -3.43 5.14
C LEU A 81 14.29 -3.44 5.54
N VAL A 82 13.89 -4.35 6.43
CA VAL A 82 12.53 -4.38 6.98
C VAL A 82 12.21 -3.08 7.72
N LEU A 83 13.11 -2.60 8.58
CA LEU A 83 12.90 -1.36 9.33
C LEU A 83 12.80 -0.14 8.41
N GLU A 84 13.66 -0.07 7.39
CA GLU A 84 13.67 0.98 6.39
C GLU A 84 12.35 1.01 5.60
N GLU A 85 11.92 -0.13 5.07
CA GLU A 85 10.65 -0.24 4.35
C GLU A 85 9.46 0.06 5.27
N PHE A 86 9.48 -0.44 6.51
CA PHE A 86 8.45 -0.18 7.49
C PHE A 86 8.37 1.31 7.87
N SER A 87 9.50 2.03 7.90
CA SER A 87 9.54 3.47 8.18
C SER A 87 8.76 4.32 7.17
N LEU A 88 8.60 3.81 5.94
CA LEU A 88 7.81 4.46 4.88
C LEU A 88 6.30 4.24 5.07
N ARG A 89 5.91 3.24 5.86
CA ARG A 89 4.53 2.79 6.09
C ARG A 89 3.90 3.51 7.29
N LYS A 90 3.71 4.82 7.13
CA LYS A 90 3.26 5.73 8.20
C LYS A 90 1.94 5.31 8.86
N TYR A 91 1.01 4.74 8.09
CA TYR A 91 -0.30 4.35 8.60
C TYR A 91 -0.22 3.08 9.46
N GLU A 92 0.55 2.10 9.05
CA GLU A 92 0.84 0.86 9.77
C GLU A 92 1.58 1.15 11.07
N ILE A 93 2.58 2.02 11.03
CA ILE A 93 3.27 2.50 12.24
C ILE A 93 2.26 3.13 13.20
N SER A 94 1.37 3.98 12.68
CA SER A 94 0.36 4.65 13.52
C SER A 94 -0.63 3.67 14.12
N ASP A 95 -1.02 2.63 13.37
CA ASP A 95 -1.88 1.54 13.82
C ASP A 95 -1.28 0.74 14.96
N ILE A 96 -0.05 0.26 14.77
CA ILE A 96 0.70 -0.47 15.80
C ILE A 96 0.93 0.42 17.04
N LEU A 97 1.17 1.71 16.85
CA LEU A 97 1.34 2.65 17.95
C LEU A 97 0.04 2.85 18.74
N ARG A 98 -1.12 2.89 18.08
CA ARG A 98 -2.42 2.92 18.78
C ARG A 98 -2.64 1.65 19.58
N GLU A 99 -2.37 0.49 19.02
CA GLU A 99 -2.46 -0.78 19.75
C GLU A 99 -1.54 -0.77 20.99
N ALA A 100 -0.31 -0.27 20.85
CA ALA A 100 0.63 -0.09 21.94
C ALA A 100 0.11 0.88 23.02
N TYR A 101 -0.59 1.95 22.64
CA TYR A 101 -1.24 2.87 23.57
C TYR A 101 -2.47 2.25 24.25
N PHE A 102 -3.29 1.49 23.52
CA PHE A 102 -4.42 0.74 24.07
C PHE A 102 -3.97 -0.21 25.18
N LYS A 103 -2.93 -1.02 24.91
CA LYS A 103 -2.35 -1.96 25.89
C LYS A 103 -1.87 -1.27 27.17
N ARG A 104 -1.46 0.00 27.06
CA ARG A 104 -0.96 0.82 28.19
C ARG A 104 -2.00 1.77 28.77
N ARG A 105 -3.25 1.73 28.28
CA ARG A 105 -4.36 2.63 28.69
C ARG A 105 -4.02 4.11 28.52
N LEU A 106 -3.27 4.46 27.48
CA LEU A 106 -2.82 5.82 27.18
C LEU A 106 -3.83 6.57 26.30
N TRP A 107 -5.07 6.74 26.79
CA TRP A 107 -6.23 7.21 26.00
C TRP A 107 -6.03 8.54 25.28
N LYS A 108 -5.43 9.53 25.96
CA LYS A 108 -5.11 10.84 25.38
C LYS A 108 -4.24 10.73 24.11
N TYR A 109 -3.30 9.78 24.12
CA TYR A 109 -2.39 9.55 23.00
C TYR A 109 -3.06 8.78 21.85
N ILE A 110 -4.05 7.94 22.15
CA ILE A 110 -4.87 7.27 21.13
C ILE A 110 -5.66 8.31 20.34
N VAL A 111 -6.35 9.22 21.05
CA VAL A 111 -7.12 10.31 20.44
C VAL A 111 -6.26 11.14 19.50
N LYS A 112 -5.13 11.65 20.02
CA LYS A 112 -4.18 12.43 19.23
C LYS A 112 -3.66 11.65 18.00
N ASN A 113 -3.44 10.34 18.14
CA ASN A 113 -2.90 9.54 17.05
C ASN A 113 -3.92 9.33 15.93
N TYR A 114 -5.17 8.97 16.23
CA TYR A 114 -6.16 8.77 15.18
C TYR A 114 -6.56 10.09 14.50
N GLU A 115 -6.60 11.21 15.23
CA GLU A 115 -6.84 12.55 14.64
C GLU A 115 -5.74 12.93 13.66
N LYS A 116 -4.48 12.70 14.05
CA LYS A 116 -3.32 12.90 13.16
C LYS A 116 -3.38 12.00 11.94
N SER A 117 -3.67 10.71 12.14
CA SER A 117 -3.74 9.71 11.06
C SER A 117 -4.83 10.05 10.05
N GLU A 118 -6.00 10.46 10.54
CA GLU A 118 -7.11 10.92 9.73
C GLU A 118 -6.76 12.17 8.93
N HIS A 119 -6.18 13.18 9.59
CA HIS A 119 -5.72 14.38 8.91
C HIS A 119 -4.69 14.06 7.81
N GLU A 120 -3.75 13.16 8.06
CA GLU A 120 -2.76 12.75 7.07
C GLU A 120 -3.35 11.97 5.89
N LEU A 121 -4.40 11.16 6.12
CA LEU A 121 -5.14 10.48 5.06
C LEU A 121 -5.87 11.50 4.18
N ASP A 122 -6.59 12.44 4.79
CA ASP A 122 -7.45 13.36 4.05
C ASP A 122 -6.66 14.50 3.37
N LYS A 123 -5.52 14.91 3.94
CA LYS A 123 -4.66 15.99 3.40
C LYS A 123 -4.15 15.71 1.98
N LYS A 124 -3.92 14.44 1.62
CA LYS A 124 -3.37 14.11 0.29
C LYS A 124 -4.35 14.36 -0.85
N HIS A 125 -5.64 14.61 -0.56
CA HIS A 125 -6.72 14.71 -1.57
C HIS A 125 -6.78 13.52 -2.55
N GLN A 126 -6.03 12.46 -2.24
CA GLN A 126 -5.89 11.24 -3.02
C GLN A 126 -6.44 10.10 -2.20
N ILE A 127 -7.27 9.27 -2.83
CA ILE A 127 -7.71 8.01 -2.26
C ILE A 127 -6.60 7.01 -2.57
N ILE A 128 -5.76 6.78 -1.55
CA ILE A 128 -4.74 5.74 -1.61
C ILE A 128 -5.37 4.36 -1.73
N THR A 129 -4.61 3.39 -2.24
CA THR A 129 -5.07 2.02 -2.45
C THR A 129 -5.79 1.50 -1.20
N ASP A 130 -5.20 1.70 -0.01
CA ASP A 130 -5.75 1.21 1.25
C ASP A 130 -6.52 2.28 2.05
N TYR A 131 -7.01 3.34 1.40
CA TYR A 131 -7.68 4.47 2.08
C TYR A 131 -8.85 4.01 2.95
N PHE A 132 -9.78 3.27 2.34
CA PHE A 132 -10.97 2.76 3.02
C PHE A 132 -10.61 1.77 4.15
N PHE A 133 -9.56 0.97 3.95
CA PHE A 133 -9.06 0.04 4.96
C PHE A 133 -8.51 0.78 6.19
N TYR A 134 -7.66 1.80 6.00
CA TYR A 134 -7.14 2.57 7.13
C TYR A 134 -8.21 3.43 7.81
N LYS A 135 -9.16 4.01 7.05
CA LYS A 135 -10.30 4.74 7.62
C LYS A 135 -11.17 3.82 8.48
N GLN A 136 -11.48 2.61 8.01
CA GLN A 136 -12.19 1.59 8.78
C GLN A 136 -11.49 1.26 10.11
N LYS A 137 -10.15 1.12 10.09
CA LYS A 137 -9.35 0.90 11.31
C LYS A 137 -9.45 2.06 12.27
N ILE A 138 -9.26 3.29 11.78
CA ILE A 138 -9.40 4.52 12.58
C ILE A 138 -10.79 4.62 13.21
N SER A 139 -11.87 4.38 12.46
CA SER A 139 -13.24 4.41 12.99
C SER A 139 -13.48 3.31 14.03
N THR A 140 -12.85 2.13 13.86
CA THR A 140 -12.88 1.06 14.86
C THR A 140 -12.19 1.50 16.16
N ASP A 141 -11.04 2.16 16.09
CA ASP A 141 -10.33 2.69 17.26
C ASP A 141 -11.11 3.81 17.95
N LYS A 142 -11.72 4.72 17.18
CA LYS A 142 -12.63 5.76 17.69
C LYS A 142 -13.78 5.13 18.47
N LEU A 143 -14.44 4.11 17.90
CA LEU A 143 -15.57 3.41 18.51
C LEU A 143 -15.17 2.69 19.80
N ASN A 144 -14.03 2.01 19.80
CA ASN A 144 -13.48 1.33 20.98
C ASN A 144 -13.15 2.34 22.09
N ASN A 145 -12.48 3.45 21.74
CA ASN A 145 -12.15 4.50 22.69
C ASN A 145 -13.40 5.18 23.28
N LEU A 146 -14.40 5.47 22.44
CA LEU A 146 -15.69 6.02 22.86
C LEU A 146 -16.39 5.08 23.87
N SER A 147 -16.42 3.78 23.56
CA SER A 147 -17.08 2.75 24.36
C SER A 147 -16.43 2.50 25.72
N LEU A 148 -15.11 2.70 25.82
CA LEU A 148 -14.33 2.46 27.03
C LEU A 148 -14.20 3.68 27.93
N ASN A 149 -14.17 4.90 27.36
CA ASN A 149 -13.75 6.10 28.10
C ASN A 149 -14.83 7.18 28.27
N LYS A 150 -15.95 7.13 27.55
CA LYS A 150 -17.04 8.11 27.73
C LYS A 150 -18.22 7.53 28.51
N PRO A 151 -18.90 8.34 29.34
CA PRO A 151 -20.17 7.94 29.97
C PRO A 151 -21.19 7.54 28.89
N LYS A 152 -21.82 6.38 29.07
CA LYS A 152 -22.74 5.77 28.09
C LYS A 152 -24.17 6.33 28.19
N SER A 153 -24.34 7.62 28.42
CA SER A 153 -25.67 8.22 28.61
C SER A 153 -25.82 9.55 27.89
N GLY A 154 -27.03 9.78 27.38
CA GLY A 154 -27.44 11.03 26.75
C GLY A 154 -27.42 11.03 25.23
N ALA A 155 -28.15 12.00 24.65
CA ALA A 155 -28.30 12.16 23.21
C ALA A 155 -26.97 12.45 22.49
N ALA A 156 -26.03 13.14 23.15
CA ALA A 156 -24.73 13.46 22.59
C ALA A 156 -23.89 12.20 22.33
N TYR A 157 -23.83 11.27 23.29
CA TYR A 157 -23.13 9.99 23.13
C TYR A 157 -23.74 9.18 21.99
N SER A 158 -25.08 9.05 21.95
CA SER A 158 -25.78 8.29 20.91
C SER A 158 -25.51 8.86 19.52
N LYS A 159 -25.53 10.20 19.38
CA LYS A 159 -25.22 10.87 18.12
C LYS A 159 -23.79 10.61 17.65
N GLU A 160 -22.80 10.76 18.54
CA GLU A 160 -21.39 10.51 18.22
C GLU A 160 -21.14 9.03 17.87
N PHE A 161 -21.75 8.12 18.62
CA PHE A 161 -21.67 6.68 18.37
C PHE A 161 -22.20 6.30 17.00
N ASN A 162 -23.42 6.75 16.67
CA ASN A 162 -24.04 6.46 15.37
C ASN A 162 -23.22 7.05 14.22
N GLN A 163 -22.70 8.27 14.37
CA GLN A 163 -21.83 8.87 13.36
C GLN A 163 -20.58 8.00 13.09
N ILE A 164 -19.90 7.53 14.13
CA ILE A 164 -18.71 6.67 13.97
C ILE A 164 -19.09 5.32 13.33
N VAL A 165 -20.25 4.76 13.69
CA VAL A 165 -20.76 3.51 13.10
C VAL A 165 -21.05 3.69 11.62
N ASP A 166 -21.70 4.78 11.22
CA ASP A 166 -22.01 5.10 9.82
C ASP A 166 -20.72 5.31 9.01
N GLU A 167 -19.77 6.10 9.53
CA GLU A 167 -18.44 6.27 8.93
C GLU A 167 -17.72 4.92 8.75
N ARG A 168 -17.78 4.05 9.76
CA ARG A 168 -17.20 2.71 9.71
C ARG A 168 -17.88 1.86 8.64
N ALA A 169 -19.22 1.85 8.61
CA ALA A 169 -20.01 1.09 7.64
C ALA A 169 -19.73 1.54 6.19
N GLU A 170 -19.63 2.84 5.95
CA GLU A 170 -19.23 3.39 4.64
C GLU A 170 -17.85 2.87 4.22
N ASN A 171 -16.86 2.94 5.11
CA ASN A 171 -15.49 2.57 4.78
C ASN A 171 -15.29 1.07 4.57
N ILE A 172 -15.90 0.20 5.40
CA ILE A 172 -15.82 -1.25 5.17
C ILE A 172 -16.51 -1.66 3.87
N THR A 173 -17.67 -1.06 3.57
CA THR A 173 -18.42 -1.34 2.35
C THR A 173 -17.66 -0.84 1.13
N GLY A 174 -17.08 0.35 1.20
CA GLY A 174 -16.26 0.92 0.14
C GLY A 174 -15.00 0.10 -0.14
N PHE A 175 -14.30 -0.36 0.90
CA PHE A 175 -13.17 -1.28 0.76
C PHE A 175 -13.59 -2.58 0.06
N PHE A 176 -14.66 -3.21 0.54
CA PHE A 176 -15.20 -4.45 0.00
C PHE A 176 -15.60 -4.33 -1.47
N ALA A 177 -16.39 -3.31 -1.82
CA ALA A 177 -16.83 -3.06 -3.19
C ALA A 177 -15.62 -2.91 -4.12
N LYS A 178 -14.67 -2.04 -3.74
CA LYS A 178 -13.46 -1.78 -4.54
C LYS A 178 -12.63 -3.05 -4.76
N GLU A 179 -12.34 -3.83 -3.71
CA GLU A 179 -11.53 -5.05 -3.84
C GLU A 179 -12.21 -6.13 -4.67
N LEU A 180 -13.52 -6.36 -4.49
CA LEU A 180 -14.24 -7.37 -5.28
C LEU A 180 -14.31 -6.99 -6.76
N ILE A 181 -14.58 -5.72 -7.07
CA ILE A 181 -14.52 -5.22 -8.45
C ILE A 181 -13.14 -5.45 -9.06
N ARG A 182 -12.06 -5.15 -8.33
CA ARG A 182 -10.68 -5.39 -8.80
C ARG A 182 -10.41 -6.87 -9.06
N LEU A 183 -10.84 -7.76 -8.16
CA LEU A 183 -10.68 -9.20 -8.30
C LEU A 183 -11.43 -9.75 -9.51
N HIS A 184 -12.68 -9.33 -9.71
CA HIS A 184 -13.47 -9.71 -10.87
C HIS A 184 -12.83 -9.26 -12.17
N GLU A 185 -12.40 -8.00 -12.26
CA GLU A 185 -11.71 -7.48 -13.44
C GLU A 185 -10.39 -8.22 -13.74
N ASN A 186 -9.72 -8.74 -12.71
CA ASN A 186 -8.53 -9.57 -12.89
C ASN A 186 -8.91 -10.97 -13.40
N LEU A 187 -9.95 -11.60 -12.85
CA LEU A 187 -10.44 -12.90 -13.31
C LEU A 187 -10.93 -12.83 -14.75
N GLU A 188 -11.72 -11.83 -15.09
CA GLU A 188 -12.19 -11.59 -16.45
C GLU A 188 -11.04 -11.41 -17.45
N ALA A 189 -9.94 -10.78 -17.02
CA ALA A 189 -8.75 -10.68 -17.85
C ALA A 189 -8.03 -12.02 -18.05
N LEU A 190 -7.97 -12.85 -17.01
CA LEU A 190 -7.37 -14.19 -17.08
C LEU A 190 -8.20 -15.12 -17.98
N ARG A 191 -9.53 -15.13 -17.83
CA ARG A 191 -10.44 -15.93 -18.67
C ARG A 191 -10.23 -15.69 -20.15
N ARG A 192 -10.09 -14.41 -20.53
CA ARG A 192 -9.84 -14.02 -21.92
C ARG A 192 -8.48 -14.47 -22.45
N THR A 193 -7.49 -14.62 -21.56
CA THR A 193 -6.13 -15.02 -21.94
C THR A 193 -5.99 -16.53 -22.04
N PHE A 194 -6.64 -17.28 -21.15
CA PHE A 194 -6.40 -18.71 -20.99
C PHE A 194 -7.59 -19.60 -21.36
N SER A 195 -8.73 -19.03 -21.77
CA SER A 195 -9.97 -19.76 -22.06
C SER A 195 -10.41 -20.70 -20.93
N ASP A 196 -10.05 -20.37 -19.69
CA ASP A 196 -10.40 -21.17 -18.51
C ASP A 196 -11.77 -20.73 -18.00
N ASP A 197 -12.76 -21.61 -18.14
CA ASP A 197 -14.16 -21.37 -17.77
C ASP A 197 -14.53 -22.06 -16.45
N LYS A 198 -13.55 -22.23 -15.55
CA LYS A 198 -13.86 -22.79 -14.24
C LYS A 198 -14.76 -21.84 -13.47
N ASP A 199 -15.84 -22.43 -12.95
CA ASP A 199 -16.65 -21.79 -11.93
C ASP A 199 -15.76 -21.43 -10.75
N SER A 200 -15.84 -20.17 -10.33
CA SER A 200 -15.01 -19.62 -9.27
C SER A 200 -15.92 -19.02 -8.21
N PHE A 201 -15.47 -19.06 -6.95
CA PHE A 201 -16.18 -18.42 -5.84
C PHE A 201 -16.57 -16.95 -6.15
N MET A 202 -15.76 -16.26 -6.94
CA MET A 202 -16.02 -14.88 -7.36
C MET A 202 -17.20 -14.74 -8.35
N ASN A 203 -17.53 -15.76 -9.15
CA ASN A 203 -18.73 -15.72 -9.99
C ASN A 203 -19.98 -15.63 -9.13
N GLY A 204 -20.11 -16.54 -8.16
CA GLY A 204 -21.26 -16.55 -7.25
C GLY A 204 -21.41 -15.24 -6.48
N ILE A 205 -20.31 -14.59 -6.09
CA ILE A 205 -20.37 -13.25 -5.49
C ILE A 205 -20.95 -12.22 -6.46
N PHE A 206 -20.52 -12.22 -7.72
CA PHE A 206 -20.98 -11.26 -8.74
C PHE A 206 -22.41 -11.51 -9.21
N GLU A 207 -22.90 -12.74 -9.09
CA GLU A 207 -24.30 -13.08 -9.33
C GLU A 207 -25.21 -12.61 -8.20
N VAL A 208 -24.70 -12.58 -6.96
CA VAL A 208 -25.48 -12.20 -5.76
C VAL A 208 -25.48 -10.70 -5.52
N ILE A 209 -24.40 -10.00 -5.87
CA ILE A 209 -24.21 -8.58 -5.53
C ILE A 209 -24.34 -7.71 -6.79
N ASP A 210 -25.32 -6.81 -6.76
CA ASP A 210 -25.43 -5.73 -7.74
C ASP A 210 -24.40 -4.63 -7.44
N PHE A 211 -23.22 -4.76 -8.06
CA PHE A 211 -22.12 -3.81 -7.86
C PHE A 211 -22.42 -2.42 -8.41
N VAL A 212 -23.23 -2.30 -9.48
CA VAL A 212 -23.63 -0.99 -10.02
C VAL A 212 -24.41 -0.24 -8.95
N ARG A 213 -25.48 -0.85 -8.44
CA ARG A 213 -26.30 -0.27 -7.37
C ARG A 213 -25.52 -0.03 -6.09
N LEU A 214 -24.58 -0.92 -5.74
CA LEU A 214 -23.71 -0.73 -4.58
C LEU A 214 -22.81 0.51 -4.73
N THR A 215 -22.20 0.70 -5.91
CA THR A 215 -21.36 1.87 -6.17
C THR A 215 -22.15 3.17 -6.23
N GLU A 216 -23.38 3.15 -6.77
CA GLU A 216 -24.31 4.29 -6.71
C GLU A 216 -24.69 4.64 -5.28
N PHE A 217 -25.03 3.63 -4.47
CA PHE A 217 -25.31 3.84 -3.05
C PHE A 217 -24.14 4.49 -2.32
N LEU A 218 -22.91 4.00 -2.55
CA LEU A 218 -21.70 4.58 -1.95
C LEU A 218 -21.43 5.99 -2.49
N GLN A 219 -21.66 6.24 -3.78
CA GLN A 219 -21.53 7.55 -4.39
C GLN A 219 -22.46 8.57 -3.70
N ASP A 220 -23.73 8.23 -3.53
CA ASP A 220 -24.79 9.10 -2.99
C ASP A 220 -24.68 9.32 -1.49
N ARG A 221 -24.25 8.29 -0.75
CA ARG A 221 -24.22 8.31 0.72
C ARG A 221 -22.88 8.69 1.31
N SER A 222 -21.82 8.75 0.51
CA SER A 222 -20.50 9.08 1.03
C SER A 222 -20.45 10.46 1.68
N GLY A 223 -19.92 10.53 2.90
CA GLY A 223 -19.75 11.79 3.62
C GLY A 223 -18.70 12.74 3.00
N ASN A 224 -17.93 12.25 2.01
CA ASN A 224 -16.83 12.97 1.39
C ASN A 224 -16.98 13.01 -0.14
N ARG A 225 -16.91 14.23 -0.72
CA ARG A 225 -16.95 14.46 -2.17
C ARG A 225 -15.91 13.64 -2.95
N ASN A 226 -14.72 13.44 -2.38
CA ASN A 226 -13.67 12.64 -3.01
C ASN A 226 -14.07 11.16 -3.08
N THR A 227 -14.66 10.62 -2.00
CA THR A 227 -15.20 9.27 -1.97
C THR A 227 -16.33 9.10 -2.98
N SER A 228 -17.25 10.07 -3.04
CA SER A 228 -18.36 10.08 -4.00
C SER A 228 -17.84 9.98 -5.44
N LYS A 229 -16.89 10.84 -5.81
CA LYS A 229 -16.25 10.84 -7.13
C LYS A 229 -15.46 9.56 -7.42
N PHE A 230 -14.86 8.95 -6.40
CA PHE A 230 -14.15 7.69 -6.57
C PHE A 230 -15.11 6.57 -6.96
N PHE A 231 -16.24 6.46 -6.27
CA PHE A 231 -17.25 5.47 -6.63
C PHE A 231 -18.00 5.82 -7.93
N GLU A 232 -18.11 7.10 -8.29
CA GLU A 232 -18.58 7.50 -9.63
C GLU A 232 -17.68 6.95 -10.75
N ILE A 233 -16.35 6.97 -10.57
CA ILE A 233 -15.40 6.38 -11.52
C ILE A 233 -15.58 4.86 -11.61
N TYR A 234 -15.72 4.18 -10.48
CA TYR A 234 -15.94 2.73 -10.44
C TYR A 234 -17.30 2.34 -11.04
N ASN A 235 -18.37 3.10 -10.78
CA ASN A 235 -19.67 2.88 -11.40
C ASN A 235 -19.59 3.04 -12.93
N ALA A 236 -18.97 4.14 -13.40
CA ALA A 236 -18.77 4.36 -14.83
C ALA A 236 -17.94 3.25 -15.49
N MET A 237 -16.96 2.69 -14.77
CA MET A 237 -16.21 1.51 -15.22
C MET A 237 -17.16 0.32 -15.39
N LEU A 238 -17.92 -0.04 -14.36
CA LEU A 238 -18.83 -1.20 -14.40
C LEU A 238 -19.81 -1.10 -15.57
N ILE A 239 -20.45 0.05 -15.74
CA ILE A 239 -21.37 0.32 -16.87
C ILE A 239 -20.65 0.20 -18.22
N CYS A 240 -19.43 0.75 -18.33
CA CYS A 240 -18.63 0.65 -19.56
C CYS A 240 -18.25 -0.79 -19.93
N PHE A 241 -18.13 -1.69 -18.95
CA PHE A 241 -17.80 -3.09 -19.21
C PHE A 241 -19.04 -3.98 -19.39
N SER A 242 -20.17 -3.65 -18.76
CA SER A 242 -21.45 -4.33 -19.00
C SER A 242 -22.03 -3.98 -20.37
N GLU A 243 -21.88 -2.73 -20.82
CA GLU A 243 -22.39 -2.22 -22.10
C GLU A 243 -21.25 -1.81 -23.02
N PHE A 244 -20.32 -2.73 -23.29
CA PHE A 244 -19.06 -2.44 -23.99
C PHE A 244 -19.24 -1.98 -25.45
N GLU A 245 -20.40 -2.20 -26.05
CA GLU A 245 -20.73 -1.74 -27.42
C GLU A 245 -21.10 -0.24 -27.46
N ASN A 246 -21.41 0.36 -26.31
CA ASN A 246 -21.83 1.75 -26.23
C ASN A 246 -20.64 2.69 -25.98
N GLU A 247 -20.13 3.28 -27.05
CA GLU A 247 -18.99 4.21 -27.03
C GLU A 247 -19.18 5.40 -26.07
N LYS A 248 -20.42 5.82 -25.81
CA LYS A 248 -20.69 6.91 -24.86
C LYS A 248 -20.28 6.54 -23.44
N HIS A 249 -20.42 5.27 -23.05
CA HIS A 249 -19.99 4.80 -21.73
C HIS A 249 -18.47 4.78 -21.60
N TYR A 250 -17.77 4.35 -22.65
CA TYR A 250 -16.30 4.45 -22.71
C TYR A 250 -15.82 5.90 -22.61
N ALA A 251 -16.42 6.81 -23.38
CA ALA A 251 -16.10 8.24 -23.34
C ALA A 251 -16.35 8.85 -21.95
N LYS A 252 -17.49 8.54 -21.31
CA LYS A 252 -17.82 8.98 -19.96
C LYS A 252 -16.80 8.49 -18.94
N TYR A 253 -16.51 7.19 -18.93
CA TYR A 253 -15.54 6.58 -18.02
C TYR A 253 -14.15 7.18 -18.18
N LYS A 254 -13.67 7.31 -19.42
CA LYS A 254 -12.40 7.96 -19.76
C LYS A 254 -12.35 9.38 -19.22
N ASN A 255 -13.36 10.19 -19.50
CA ASN A 255 -13.42 11.59 -19.07
C ASN A 255 -13.41 11.74 -17.55
N LEU A 256 -14.13 10.86 -16.83
CA LEU A 256 -14.14 10.85 -15.36
C LEU A 256 -12.76 10.58 -14.76
N ILE A 257 -12.00 9.61 -15.30
CA ILE A 257 -10.63 9.32 -14.84
C ILE A 257 -9.73 10.55 -15.02
N PHE A 258 -9.71 11.14 -16.22
CA PHE A 258 -8.82 12.27 -16.50
C PHE A 258 -9.21 13.55 -15.77
N SER A 259 -10.51 13.78 -15.57
CA SER A 259 -11.02 14.93 -14.81
C SER A 259 -10.73 14.82 -13.31
N ASN A 260 -10.46 13.60 -12.82
CA ASN A 260 -10.17 13.32 -11.42
C ASN A 260 -8.78 12.68 -11.23
N ILE A 261 -7.81 12.97 -12.10
CA ILE A 261 -6.43 12.41 -12.00
C ILE A 261 -5.77 12.70 -10.65
N LYS A 262 -6.07 13.85 -10.03
CA LYS A 262 -5.53 14.22 -8.72
C LYS A 262 -6.13 13.42 -7.55
N LEU A 263 -7.26 12.76 -7.77
CA LEU A 263 -7.94 11.92 -6.78
C LEU A 263 -7.33 10.53 -6.69
N LEU A 264 -6.78 10.03 -7.80
CA LEU A 264 -6.29 8.67 -7.93
C LEU A 264 -4.80 8.59 -7.60
N THR A 265 -4.37 7.52 -6.95
CA THR A 265 -2.94 7.20 -6.85
C THR A 265 -2.40 6.69 -8.18
N ASP A 266 -1.08 6.59 -8.28
CA ASP A 266 -0.42 5.98 -9.44
C ASP A 266 -0.93 4.55 -9.69
N ASP A 267 -1.22 3.77 -8.64
CA ASP A 267 -1.71 2.40 -8.77
C ASP A 267 -3.16 2.34 -9.21
N GLU A 268 -4.04 3.18 -8.65
CA GLU A 268 -5.43 3.30 -9.11
C GLU A 268 -5.49 3.82 -10.56
N MET A 269 -4.65 4.81 -10.89
CA MET A 269 -4.52 5.32 -12.25
C MET A 269 -4.09 4.22 -13.22
N LYS A 270 -3.04 3.46 -12.90
CA LYS A 270 -2.60 2.31 -13.71
C LYS A 270 -3.69 1.27 -13.85
N PHE A 271 -4.38 0.95 -12.75
CA PHE A 271 -5.51 0.03 -12.75
C PHE A 271 -6.54 0.46 -13.81
N HIS A 272 -7.04 1.70 -13.72
CA HIS A 272 -8.04 2.23 -14.65
C HIS A 272 -7.53 2.36 -16.09
N LEU A 273 -6.30 2.83 -16.31
CA LEU A 273 -5.72 2.96 -17.66
C LEU A 273 -5.55 1.61 -18.37
N ILE A 274 -5.15 0.56 -17.64
CA ILE A 274 -5.09 -0.80 -18.19
C ILE A 274 -6.49 -1.26 -18.64
N ARG A 275 -7.54 -0.92 -17.90
CA ARG A 275 -8.93 -1.27 -18.25
C ARG A 275 -9.42 -0.49 -19.46
N LEU A 276 -9.19 0.83 -19.52
CA LEU A 276 -9.50 1.62 -20.71
C LEU A 276 -8.82 1.06 -21.96
N LYS A 277 -7.51 0.73 -21.87
CA LYS A 277 -6.77 0.12 -22.98
C LYS A 277 -7.42 -1.18 -23.45
N ARG A 278 -7.82 -2.05 -22.50
CA ARG A 278 -8.49 -3.33 -22.81
C ARG A 278 -9.85 -3.12 -23.48
N ASN A 279 -10.64 -2.16 -23.01
CA ASN A 279 -11.94 -1.85 -23.60
C ASN A 279 -11.79 -1.31 -25.04
N CYS A 280 -10.83 -0.41 -25.27
CA CYS A 280 -10.48 0.11 -26.62
C CYS A 280 -10.11 -1.01 -27.61
N HIS A 281 -9.41 -2.07 -27.16
CA HIS A 281 -9.13 -3.22 -28.03
C HIS A 281 -10.39 -4.04 -28.38
N ARG A 282 -11.42 -4.04 -27.55
CA ARG A 282 -12.67 -4.79 -27.79
C ARG A 282 -13.57 -4.12 -28.81
N THR A 283 -13.66 -2.79 -28.79
CA THR A 283 -14.51 -2.03 -29.73
C THR A 283 -13.97 -2.00 -31.15
N GLY A 284 -12.76 -2.53 -31.39
CA GLY A 284 -12.14 -2.55 -32.73
C GLY A 284 -11.65 -1.17 -33.19
N GLU A 285 -11.78 -0.13 -32.37
CA GLU A 285 -11.27 1.21 -32.65
C GLU A 285 -9.74 1.22 -32.65
N ARG A 286 -9.12 1.13 -33.83
CA ARG A 286 -7.68 1.36 -34.04
C ARG A 286 -7.34 2.87 -34.04
N THR A 287 -8.02 3.69 -33.25
CA THR A 287 -7.79 5.14 -33.24
C THR A 287 -6.60 5.53 -32.36
N CYS A 288 -5.95 6.67 -32.66
CA CYS A 288 -4.80 7.25 -31.95
C CYS A 288 -4.92 7.25 -30.41
N THR A 289 -6.14 7.20 -29.90
CA THR A 289 -6.52 7.14 -28.49
C THR A 289 -5.89 5.96 -27.74
N CYS A 290 -5.83 4.77 -28.38
CA CYS A 290 -5.25 3.57 -27.78
C CYS A 290 -3.72 3.70 -27.59
N ILE A 291 -3.04 4.41 -28.51
CA ILE A 291 -1.59 4.65 -28.48
C ILE A 291 -1.25 5.64 -27.34
N GLN A 292 -2.03 6.71 -27.19
CA GLN A 292 -1.83 7.70 -26.10
C GLN A 292 -1.94 7.06 -24.71
N LEU A 293 -2.90 6.14 -24.52
CA LEU A 293 -3.04 5.40 -23.26
C LEU A 293 -1.81 4.53 -22.96
N HIS A 294 -1.18 3.96 -23.98
CA HIS A 294 0.03 3.15 -23.80
C HIS A 294 1.19 3.98 -23.24
N TYR A 295 1.47 5.15 -23.81
CA TYR A 295 2.49 6.07 -23.28
C TYR A 295 2.16 6.54 -21.85
N MET A 296 0.88 6.74 -21.55
CA MET A 296 0.42 7.10 -20.21
C MET A 296 0.50 5.96 -19.18
N ILE A 297 0.76 4.70 -19.55
CA ILE A 297 0.97 3.65 -18.52
C ILE A 297 2.41 3.69 -18.00
N PHE A 298 3.37 4.06 -18.84
CA PHE A 298 4.81 3.98 -18.52
C PHE A 298 5.43 5.27 -18.01
N ILE A 299 4.75 6.42 -18.17
CA ILE A 299 5.25 7.71 -17.69
C ILE A 299 4.75 7.95 -16.26
N PRO A 300 5.63 8.11 -15.25
CA PRO A 300 5.22 8.44 -13.88
C PRO A 300 4.32 9.69 -13.85
N VAL A 301 3.20 9.66 -13.11
CA VAL A 301 2.24 10.78 -13.08
C VAL A 301 2.91 12.09 -12.67
N ASN A 302 3.91 12.03 -11.79
CA ASN A 302 4.69 13.19 -11.34
C ASN A 302 5.53 13.86 -12.44
N SER A 303 5.81 13.18 -13.56
CA SER A 303 6.53 13.76 -14.70
C SER A 303 5.63 14.49 -15.71
N ARG A 304 4.30 14.46 -15.52
CA ARG A 304 3.31 15.06 -16.43
C ARG A 304 2.94 16.51 -16.08
N LYS A 305 3.64 17.11 -15.12
CA LYS A 305 3.56 18.55 -14.81
C LYS A 305 4.59 19.33 -15.63
N ARG A 306 4.50 19.24 -16.95
CA ARG A 306 5.11 20.17 -17.91
C ARG A 306 4.17 20.28 -19.10
#